data_AF-A0A1I4H833-F1
#
_entry.id   AF-A0A1I4H833-F1
#
_cell.length_a   1.000
_cell.length_b   1.000
_cell.length_c   1.000
_cell.angle_alpha   90.00
_cell.angle_beta   90.00
_cell.angle_gamma   90.00
#
_symmetry.space_group_name_H-M   'P 1'
#
loop_
_entity.id
_entity.type
_entity.pdbx_description
1 polymer ?
#
loop_
_entity_poly.entity_id
_entity_poly.type
_entity_poly.pdbx_seq_one_letter_code
_entity_poly.pdbx_strand_id
1 'polypeptide(L)'
;MMTYKDLLQIFYQSYTKHRMSRLTGIFSLLFILSGCQTIVTPEQATTTFWKAMANGDPESAKKYTTQETQYLVTKQENIMGASLETGVIVIDGLNAKVATVITPKNPESNKLLSFDTVLSKENDVWKVDYRQTLNNFSILPFGDVINSLRAIGDVINEKLEQQMPFFENQIRSFRDQLICTSSDLI
;
A
#
# COMPACT_ATOMS: atom_id res chain seq x y z
N MET A 1 -68.27 13.94 -47.16
CA MET A 1 -68.87 14.43 -45.91
C MET A 1 -68.44 13.45 -44.82
N MET A 2 -67.43 13.81 -44.02
CA MET A 2 -66.78 12.91 -43.05
C MET A 2 -67.62 12.87 -41.77
N THR A 3 -67.98 11.68 -41.30
CA THR A 3 -68.89 11.55 -40.15
C THR A 3 -68.16 11.71 -38.82
N TYR A 4 -68.81 12.35 -37.85
CA TYR A 4 -68.26 12.66 -36.51
C TYR A 4 -67.67 11.44 -35.77
N LYS A 5 -68.16 10.23 -36.08
CA LYS A 5 -67.63 8.97 -35.56
C LYS A 5 -66.20 8.66 -36.05
N ASP A 6 -65.87 8.99 -37.30
CA ASP A 6 -64.53 8.78 -37.86
C ASP A 6 -63.50 9.68 -37.17
N LEU A 7 -63.88 10.91 -36.84
CA LEU A 7 -63.00 11.84 -36.12
C LEU A 7 -62.72 11.35 -34.69
N LEU A 8 -63.74 10.87 -33.97
CA LEU A 8 -63.57 10.35 -32.61
C LEU A 8 -62.66 9.10 -32.56
N GLN A 9 -62.74 8.23 -33.57
CA GLN A 9 -61.93 7.01 -33.62
C GLN A 9 -60.44 7.32 -33.86
N ILE A 10 -60.14 8.33 -34.68
CA ILE A 10 -58.78 8.82 -34.93
C ILE A 10 -58.18 9.47 -33.68
N PHE A 11 -58.95 10.29 -32.96
CA PHE A 11 -58.46 10.91 -31.71
C PHE A 11 -58.21 9.88 -30.61
N TYR A 12 -59.04 8.84 -30.48
CA TYR A 12 -58.87 7.79 -29.46
C TYR A 12 -57.65 6.89 -29.74
N GLN A 13 -57.40 6.54 -31.01
CA GLN A 13 -56.20 5.78 -31.42
C GLN A 13 -54.90 6.58 -31.26
N SER A 14 -54.95 7.90 -31.49
CA SER A 14 -53.79 8.79 -31.30
C SER A 14 -53.41 8.96 -29.82
N TYR A 15 -54.40 9.08 -28.94
CA TYR A 15 -54.18 9.33 -27.50
C TYR A 15 -53.62 8.11 -26.75
N THR A 16 -54.09 6.91 -27.11
CA THR A 16 -53.65 5.64 -26.50
C THR A 16 -52.22 5.25 -26.90
N LYS A 17 -51.84 5.51 -28.16
CA LYS A 17 -50.49 5.22 -28.69
C LYS A 17 -49.40 6.12 -28.07
N HIS A 18 -49.71 7.41 -27.84
CA HIS A 18 -48.76 8.34 -27.23
C HIS A 18 -48.56 8.13 -25.72
N ARG A 19 -49.57 7.64 -25.00
CA ARG A 19 -49.49 7.43 -23.54
C ARG A 19 -48.64 6.21 -23.16
N MET A 20 -48.71 5.12 -23.92
CA MET A 20 -47.83 3.96 -23.71
C MET A 20 -46.38 4.26 -24.11
N SER A 21 -46.16 4.98 -25.22
CA SER A 21 -44.79 5.25 -25.71
C SER A 21 -43.95 6.13 -24.77
N ARG A 22 -44.57 7.03 -23.99
CA ARG A 22 -43.83 7.89 -23.03
C ARG A 22 -43.48 7.16 -21.73
N LEU A 23 -44.30 6.19 -21.31
CA LEU A 23 -44.05 5.39 -20.11
C LEU A 23 -42.94 4.35 -20.33
N THR A 24 -42.89 3.73 -21.51
CA THR A 24 -41.84 2.75 -21.84
C THR A 24 -40.44 3.37 -21.92
N GLY A 25 -40.34 4.61 -22.43
CA GLY A 25 -39.04 5.31 -22.53
C GLY A 25 -38.42 5.71 -21.19
N ILE A 26 -39.26 6.07 -20.20
CA ILE A 26 -38.80 6.46 -18.86
C ILE A 26 -38.34 5.23 -18.04
N PHE A 27 -38.98 4.08 -18.23
CA PHE A 27 -38.62 2.85 -17.51
C PHE A 27 -37.28 2.25 -17.99
N SER A 28 -36.93 2.39 -19.27
CA SER A 28 -35.62 1.95 -19.79
C SER A 28 -34.45 2.82 -19.33
N LEU A 29 -34.66 4.10 -18.99
CA LEU A 29 -33.60 4.97 -18.50
C LEU A 29 -33.18 4.66 -17.05
N LEU A 30 -34.11 4.12 -16.25
CA LEU A 30 -33.87 3.79 -14.82
C LEU A 30 -32.98 2.56 -14.63
N PHE A 31 -32.94 1.63 -15.58
CA PHE A 31 -32.10 0.43 -15.47
C PHE A 31 -30.60 0.69 -15.69
N ILE A 32 -30.23 1.78 -16.37
CA ILE A 32 -28.83 2.11 -16.69
C ILE A 32 -28.07 2.69 -15.48
N LEU A 33 -28.78 3.14 -14.44
CA LEU A 33 -28.16 3.61 -13.18
C LEU A 33 -27.86 2.48 -12.18
N SER A 34 -28.10 1.22 -12.54
CA SER A 34 -27.55 0.08 -11.81
C SER A 34 -26.05 -0.02 -12.12
N GLY A 35 -25.27 0.95 -11.63
CA GLY A 35 -23.82 0.85 -11.65
C GLY A 35 -23.45 -0.47 -11.00
N CYS A 36 -22.87 -1.39 -11.77
CA CYS A 36 -22.24 -2.58 -11.23
C CYS A 36 -21.24 -2.10 -10.19
N GLN A 37 -21.61 -2.14 -8.91
CA GLN A 37 -20.66 -2.08 -7.83
C GLN A 37 -19.89 -3.39 -7.94
N THR A 38 -18.83 -3.38 -8.74
CA THR A 38 -17.93 -4.53 -8.83
C THR A 38 -17.33 -4.69 -7.44
N ILE A 39 -17.82 -5.68 -6.71
CA ILE A 39 -17.28 -6.04 -5.40
C ILE A 39 -15.83 -6.47 -5.65
N VAL A 40 -14.90 -5.63 -5.23
CA VAL A 40 -13.47 -5.93 -5.27
C VAL A 40 -13.18 -6.84 -4.08
N THR A 41 -12.72 -8.07 -4.30
CA THR A 41 -12.31 -8.96 -3.20
C THR A 41 -11.00 -8.48 -2.56
N PRO A 42 -10.67 -8.90 -1.32
CA PRO A 42 -9.37 -8.56 -0.73
C PRO A 42 -8.19 -8.92 -1.63
N GLU A 43 -8.21 -10.12 -2.22
CA GLU A 43 -7.20 -10.57 -3.17
C GLU A 43 -7.10 -9.69 -4.42
N GLN A 44 -8.23 -9.26 -4.98
CA GLN A 44 -8.25 -8.38 -6.14
C GLN A 44 -7.68 -6.99 -5.81
N ALA A 45 -8.01 -6.45 -4.64
CA ALA A 45 -7.44 -5.18 -4.17
C ALA A 45 -5.92 -5.29 -3.98
N THR A 46 -5.45 -6.34 -3.30
CA THR A 46 -4.02 -6.65 -3.13
C THR A 46 -3.30 -6.80 -4.47
N THR A 47 -3.87 -7.63 -5.37
CA THR A 47 -3.28 -7.92 -6.68
C THR A 47 -3.16 -6.66 -7.52
N THR A 48 -4.20 -5.83 -7.55
CA THR A 48 -4.22 -4.63 -8.37
C THR A 48 -3.29 -3.55 -7.82
N PHE A 49 -3.23 -3.39 -6.49
CA PHE A 49 -2.29 -2.51 -5.81
C PHE A 49 -0.84 -2.88 -6.17
N TRP A 50 -0.43 -4.12 -5.94
CA TRP A 50 0.96 -4.54 -6.16
C TRP A 50 1.35 -4.60 -7.63
N LYS A 51 0.42 -4.91 -8.55
CA LYS A 51 0.67 -4.78 -9.99
C LYS A 51 0.94 -3.33 -10.39
N ALA A 52 0.19 -2.37 -9.87
CA ALA A 52 0.43 -0.95 -10.14
C ALA A 52 1.82 -0.52 -9.61
N MET A 53 2.17 -0.96 -8.40
CA MET A 53 3.49 -0.72 -7.81
C MET A 53 4.63 -1.34 -8.65
N ALA A 54 4.49 -2.60 -9.07
CA ALA A 54 5.48 -3.28 -9.91
C ALA A 54 5.61 -2.66 -11.31
N ASN A 55 4.53 -2.05 -11.83
CA ASN A 55 4.56 -1.30 -13.08
C ASN A 55 5.15 0.12 -12.94
N GLY A 56 5.53 0.53 -11.73
CA GLY A 56 6.04 1.88 -11.47
C GLY A 56 4.98 2.97 -11.53
N ASP A 57 3.69 2.62 -11.31
CA ASP A 57 2.55 3.54 -11.32
C ASP A 57 1.94 3.68 -9.90
N PRO A 58 2.59 4.46 -9.00
CA PRO A 58 2.09 4.67 -7.65
C PRO A 58 0.77 5.45 -7.63
N GLU A 59 0.47 6.27 -8.65
CA GLU A 59 -0.79 7.02 -8.72
C GLU A 59 -1.99 6.10 -8.95
N SER A 60 -1.85 5.07 -9.76
CA SER A 60 -2.85 4.01 -9.85
C SER A 60 -2.93 3.18 -8.56
N ALA A 61 -1.79 2.88 -7.93
CA ALA A 61 -1.76 2.13 -6.67
C ALA A 61 -2.51 2.86 -5.53
N LYS A 62 -2.37 4.19 -5.45
CA LYS A 62 -3.09 5.06 -4.48
C LYS A 62 -4.61 4.90 -4.51
N LYS A 63 -5.20 4.47 -5.63
CA LYS A 63 -6.65 4.23 -5.73
C LYS A 63 -7.10 3.03 -4.91
N TYR A 64 -6.18 2.14 -4.54
CA TYR A 64 -6.44 0.90 -3.81
C TYR A 64 -5.96 0.93 -2.37
N THR A 65 -5.48 2.08 -1.88
CA THR A 65 -5.07 2.25 -0.48
C THR A 65 -6.11 2.98 0.35
N THR A 66 -6.05 2.80 1.66
CA THR A 66 -6.89 3.55 2.61
C THR A 66 -6.59 5.03 2.49
N GLN A 67 -7.61 5.88 2.67
CA GLN A 67 -7.42 7.33 2.52
C GLN A 67 -6.34 7.85 3.48
N GLU A 68 -6.27 7.30 4.69
CA GLU A 68 -5.27 7.68 5.69
C GLU A 68 -3.84 7.33 5.26
N THR A 69 -3.63 6.28 4.48
CA THR A 69 -2.27 5.81 4.12
C THR A 69 -1.88 6.10 2.68
N GLN A 70 -2.76 6.74 1.91
CA GLN A 70 -2.55 7.04 0.50
C GLN A 70 -1.29 7.87 0.22
N TYR A 71 -0.96 8.83 1.10
CA TYR A 71 0.22 9.70 0.94
C TYR A 71 1.56 8.95 1.08
N LEU A 72 1.56 7.77 1.72
CA LEU A 72 2.76 6.95 1.91
C LEU A 72 3.14 6.19 0.64
N VAL A 73 2.20 6.04 -0.30
CA VAL A 73 2.42 5.29 -1.55
C VAL A 73 3.34 6.10 -2.47
N THR A 74 4.59 5.67 -2.52
CA THR A 74 5.63 6.23 -3.39
C THR A 74 6.22 5.14 -4.28
N LYS A 75 6.92 5.58 -5.34
CA LYS A 75 7.60 4.66 -6.25
C LYS A 75 8.67 3.86 -5.49
N GLN A 76 8.71 2.55 -5.73
CA GLN A 76 9.69 1.62 -5.16
C GLN A 76 10.47 0.93 -6.28
N GLU A 77 11.73 1.32 -6.49
CA GLU A 77 12.57 0.77 -7.57
C GLU A 77 12.84 -0.74 -7.41
N ASN A 78 12.93 -1.22 -6.17
CA ASN A 78 13.25 -2.61 -5.84
C ASN A 78 12.15 -3.63 -6.22
N ILE A 79 10.93 -3.17 -6.46
CA ILE A 79 9.81 -4.04 -6.86
C ILE A 79 9.38 -3.82 -8.31
N MET A 80 10.05 -2.93 -9.05
CA MET A 80 9.71 -2.68 -10.45
C MET A 80 9.98 -3.91 -11.32
N GLY A 81 8.97 -4.28 -12.12
CA GLY A 81 9.00 -5.48 -12.95
C GLY A 81 8.98 -6.79 -12.16
N ALA A 82 8.72 -6.76 -10.85
CA ALA A 82 8.58 -7.96 -10.03
C ALA A 82 7.30 -8.73 -10.42
N SER A 83 7.33 -10.05 -10.25
CA SER A 83 6.11 -10.86 -10.29
C SER A 83 5.46 -10.94 -8.91
N LEU A 84 4.16 -11.20 -8.89
CA LEU A 84 3.31 -11.20 -7.72
C LEU A 84 2.51 -12.50 -7.64
N GLU A 85 2.49 -13.10 -6.46
CA GLU A 85 1.62 -14.22 -6.11
C GLU A 85 0.86 -13.91 -4.81
N THR A 86 -0.41 -14.29 -4.77
CA THR A 86 -1.28 -14.19 -3.59
C THR A 86 -1.58 -15.58 -3.05
N GLY A 87 -1.75 -15.68 -1.73
CA GLY A 87 -2.01 -16.93 -1.02
C GLY A 87 -3.22 -16.83 -0.11
N VAL A 88 -3.10 -17.42 1.08
CA VAL A 88 -4.18 -17.51 2.07
C VAL A 88 -4.77 -16.13 2.38
N ILE A 89 -6.10 -16.07 2.42
CA ILE A 89 -6.88 -14.88 2.75
C ILE A 89 -7.57 -15.12 4.09
N VAL A 90 -7.33 -14.22 5.05
CA VAL A 90 -8.00 -14.22 6.35
C VAL A 90 -8.83 -12.95 6.47
N ILE A 91 -10.13 -13.07 6.68
CA ILE A 91 -11.05 -11.93 6.85
C ILE A 91 -11.56 -11.92 8.29
N ASP A 92 -11.40 -10.78 8.96
CA ASP A 92 -11.86 -10.52 10.32
C ASP A 92 -12.63 -9.19 10.36
N GLY A 93 -13.95 -9.29 10.22
CA GLY A 93 -14.85 -8.13 10.20
C GLY A 93 -14.52 -7.15 9.06
N LEU A 94 -14.05 -5.95 9.43
CA LEU A 94 -13.66 -4.89 8.50
C LEU A 94 -12.20 -4.96 8.08
N ASN A 95 -11.45 -5.95 8.55
CA ASN A 95 -10.04 -6.13 8.22
C ASN A 95 -9.84 -7.44 7.44
N ALA A 96 -8.81 -7.47 6.61
CA ALA A 96 -8.36 -8.70 5.97
C ALA A 96 -6.83 -8.73 5.86
N LYS A 97 -6.28 -9.94 5.78
CA LYS A 97 -4.88 -10.19 5.45
C LYS A 97 -4.81 -11.10 4.25
N VAL A 98 -3.94 -10.77 3.31
CA VAL A 98 -3.66 -11.58 2.12
C VAL A 98 -2.17 -11.89 2.11
N ALA A 99 -1.83 -13.18 2.24
CA ALA A 99 -0.46 -13.63 2.09
C ALA A 99 0.03 -13.26 0.69
N THR A 100 1.17 -12.59 0.61
CA THR A 100 1.70 -11.99 -0.63
C THR A 100 3.15 -12.38 -0.81
N VAL A 101 3.50 -12.82 -2.02
CA VAL A 101 4.88 -13.11 -2.42
C VAL A 101 5.23 -12.22 -3.61
N ILE A 102 6.29 -11.43 -3.47
CA ILE A 102 6.87 -10.63 -4.55
C ILE A 102 8.21 -11.24 -4.93
N THR A 103 8.38 -11.53 -6.22
CA THR A 103 9.65 -12.01 -6.79
C THR A 103 10.27 -10.89 -7.62
N PRO A 104 11.35 -10.24 -7.14
CA PRO A 104 12.02 -9.18 -7.89
C PRO A 104 12.56 -9.66 -9.23
N LYS A 105 12.59 -8.77 -10.23
CA LYS A 105 13.11 -9.08 -11.57
C LYS A 105 14.60 -9.43 -11.57
N ASN A 106 15.39 -8.90 -10.63
CA ASN A 106 16.84 -9.09 -10.59
C ASN A 106 17.20 -10.41 -9.85
N PRO A 107 17.72 -11.42 -10.57
CA PRO A 107 18.08 -12.72 -10.00
C PRO A 107 19.28 -12.67 -9.04
N GLU A 108 20.11 -11.61 -9.06
CA GLU A 108 21.20 -11.49 -8.07
C GLU A 108 20.67 -11.27 -6.64
N SER A 109 19.43 -10.80 -6.52
CA SER A 109 18.79 -10.60 -5.22
C SER A 109 18.13 -11.86 -4.66
N ASN A 110 17.69 -12.82 -5.52
CA ASN A 110 17.05 -14.13 -5.29
C ASN A 110 16.16 -14.32 -4.03
N LYS A 111 15.81 -13.24 -3.34
CA LYS A 111 15.07 -13.23 -2.09
C LYS A 111 13.63 -12.92 -2.43
N LEU A 112 12.81 -13.97 -2.35
CA LEU A 112 11.38 -13.86 -2.33
C LEU A 112 10.97 -12.99 -1.14
N LEU A 113 10.12 -11.99 -1.39
CA LEU A 113 9.56 -11.14 -0.35
C LEU A 113 8.18 -11.69 0.01
N SER A 114 8.10 -12.44 1.11
CA SER A 114 6.85 -13.01 1.62
C SER A 114 6.36 -12.22 2.83
N PHE A 115 5.15 -11.69 2.76
CA PHE A 115 4.56 -10.89 3.83
C PHE A 115 3.03 -10.87 3.74
N ASP A 116 2.35 -10.42 4.79
CA ASP A 116 0.91 -10.19 4.77
C ASP A 116 0.60 -8.77 4.31
N THR A 117 -0.14 -8.65 3.21
CA THR A 117 -0.80 -7.39 2.85
C THR A 117 -2.01 -7.21 3.75
N VAL A 118 -2.05 -6.09 4.47
CA VAL A 118 -3.15 -5.75 5.38
C VAL A 118 -4.16 -4.87 4.65
N LEU A 119 -5.44 -5.19 4.78
CA LEU A 119 -6.54 -4.46 4.19
C LEU A 119 -7.54 -4.03 5.25
N SER A 120 -8.16 -2.89 5.01
CA SER A 120 -9.32 -2.38 5.74
C SER A 120 -10.45 -2.05 4.76
N LYS A 121 -11.69 -2.22 5.20
CA LYS A 121 -12.89 -1.97 4.39
C LYS A 121 -13.34 -0.52 4.58
N GLU A 122 -13.25 0.29 3.53
CA GLU A 122 -13.74 1.69 3.50
C GLU A 122 -14.88 1.81 2.48
N ASN A 123 -16.05 2.32 2.92
CA ASN A 123 -17.24 2.46 2.07
C ASN A 123 -17.59 1.16 1.31
N ASP A 124 -17.56 0.04 2.02
CA ASP A 124 -17.76 -1.32 1.48
C ASP A 124 -16.75 -1.80 0.43
N VAL A 125 -15.63 -1.09 0.24
CA VAL A 125 -14.54 -1.46 -0.67
C VAL A 125 -13.29 -1.82 0.13
N TRP A 126 -12.66 -2.96 -0.20
CA TRP A 126 -11.38 -3.34 0.37
C TRP A 126 -10.27 -2.41 -0.13
N LYS A 127 -9.50 -1.86 0.81
CA LYS A 127 -8.35 -0.98 0.58
C LYS A 127 -7.15 -1.49 1.35
N VAL A 128 -5.98 -1.39 0.76
CA VAL A 128 -4.71 -1.73 1.42
C VAL A 128 -4.43 -0.68 2.48
N ASP A 129 -4.33 -1.11 3.74
CA ASP A 129 -3.71 -0.31 4.78
C ASP A 129 -2.20 -0.38 4.57
N TYR A 130 -1.69 0.62 3.87
CA TYR A 130 -0.31 0.59 3.40
C TYR A 130 0.69 0.81 4.55
N ARG A 131 0.29 1.50 5.62
CA ARG A 131 1.15 1.67 6.81
C ARG A 131 1.33 0.34 7.53
N GLN A 132 0.24 -0.39 7.80
CA GLN A 132 0.33 -1.72 8.42
C GLN A 132 1.02 -2.73 7.51
N THR A 133 0.76 -2.66 6.21
CA THR A 133 1.46 -3.50 5.22
C THR A 133 2.95 -3.22 5.21
N LEU A 134 3.39 -1.95 5.26
CA LEU A 134 4.81 -1.61 5.36
C LEU A 134 5.45 -2.10 6.66
N ASN A 135 4.71 -2.10 7.78
CA ASN A 135 5.22 -2.65 9.02
C ASN A 135 5.49 -4.17 8.90
N ASN A 136 4.63 -4.91 8.19
CA ASN A 136 4.86 -6.33 7.90
C ASN A 136 5.97 -6.54 6.87
N PHE A 137 6.04 -5.65 5.87
CA PHE A 137 7.05 -5.67 4.81
C PHE A 137 8.46 -5.34 5.33
N SER A 138 8.58 -4.43 6.30
CA SER A 138 9.85 -3.95 6.85
C SER A 138 10.52 -4.94 7.81
N ILE A 139 9.83 -6.02 8.18
CA ILE A 139 10.39 -7.14 8.96
C ILE A 139 11.23 -8.07 8.06
N LEU A 140 11.18 -7.89 6.74
CA LEU A 140 12.09 -8.57 5.83
C LEU A 140 13.46 -7.89 5.85
N PRO A 141 14.57 -8.64 5.94
CA PRO A 141 15.90 -8.06 6.12
C PRO A 141 16.27 -7.29 4.86
N PHE A 142 16.10 -5.96 4.91
CA PHE A 142 16.84 -5.04 4.08
C PHE A 142 18.32 -5.33 4.32
N GLY A 143 18.94 -6.05 3.39
CA GLY A 143 20.38 -6.32 3.42
C GLY A 143 21.17 -5.03 3.59
N ASP A 144 20.65 -3.92 3.08
CA ASP A 144 21.31 -2.62 3.09
C ASP A 144 21.32 -1.95 4.47
N VAL A 145 20.29 -2.13 5.30
CA VAL A 145 20.27 -1.55 6.66
C VAL A 145 21.18 -2.34 7.61
N ILE A 146 21.18 -3.67 7.52
CA ILE A 146 22.07 -4.52 8.32
C ILE A 146 23.54 -4.35 7.87
N ASN A 147 23.80 -4.21 6.58
CA ASN A 147 25.15 -3.95 6.07
C ASN A 147 25.63 -2.55 6.47
N SER A 148 24.76 -1.54 6.48
CA SER A 148 25.08 -0.20 6.98
C SER A 148 25.38 -0.21 8.49
N LEU A 149 24.64 -1.00 9.28
CA LEU A 149 24.91 -1.17 10.71
C LEU A 149 26.23 -1.93 10.98
N ARG A 150 26.55 -2.96 10.17
CA ARG A 150 27.83 -3.67 10.27
C ARG A 150 28.99 -2.74 9.91
N ALA A 151 28.88 -1.97 8.83
CA ALA A 151 29.89 -0.98 8.45
C ALA A 151 30.09 0.11 9.52
N ILE A 152 29.02 0.54 10.19
CA ILE A 152 29.14 1.45 11.35
C ILE A 152 29.84 0.77 12.52
N GLY A 153 29.53 -0.49 12.80
CA GLY A 153 30.20 -1.29 13.84
C GLY A 153 31.70 -1.47 13.58
N ASP A 154 32.08 -1.76 12.33
CA ASP A 154 33.47 -1.94 11.91
C ASP A 154 34.26 -0.62 12.04
N VAL A 155 33.67 0.51 11.62
CA VAL A 155 34.28 1.85 11.76
C VAL A 155 34.40 2.27 13.24
N ILE A 156 33.43 1.90 14.08
CA ILE A 156 33.51 2.15 15.53
C ILE A 156 34.61 1.30 16.15
N ASN A 157 34.68 0.00 15.84
CA ASN A 157 35.70 -0.89 16.38
C ASN A 157 37.11 -0.45 15.99
N GLU A 158 37.32 -0.09 14.72
CA GLU A 158 38.61 0.41 14.22
C GLU A 158 39.03 1.72 14.91
N LYS A 159 38.09 2.67 15.07
CA LYS A 159 38.38 3.92 15.79
C LYS A 159 38.64 3.70 17.27
N LEU A 160 37.95 2.74 17.90
CA LEU A 160 38.10 2.45 19.32
C LEU A 160 39.44 1.77 19.61
N GLU A 161 39.88 0.85 18.75
CA GLU A 161 41.23 0.25 18.80
C GLU A 161 42.33 1.30 18.59
N GLN A 162 42.17 2.19 17.60
CA GLN A 162 43.15 3.26 17.35
C GLN A 162 43.21 4.31 18.47
N GLN A 163 42.10 4.58 19.15
CA GLN A 163 42.03 5.58 20.23
C GLN A 163 42.26 5.02 21.63
N MET A 164 42.27 3.70 21.82
CA MET A 164 42.60 3.03 23.08
C MET A 164 43.93 3.50 23.70
N PRO A 165 45.06 3.56 22.96
CA PRO A 165 46.32 4.05 23.53
C PRO A 165 46.27 5.54 23.91
N PHE A 166 45.46 6.36 23.24
CA PHE A 166 45.28 7.77 23.61
C PHE A 166 44.43 7.92 24.88
N PHE A 167 43.41 7.08 25.03
CA PHE A 167 42.55 7.04 26.21
C PHE A 167 43.31 6.55 27.45
N GLU A 168 44.14 5.52 27.31
CA GLU A 168 45.02 5.04 28.39
C GLU A 168 46.02 6.10 28.84
N ASN A 169 46.61 6.85 27.89
CA ASN A 169 47.55 7.91 28.20
C ASN A 169 46.88 9.10 28.90
N GLN A 170 45.64 9.44 28.54
CA GLN A 170 44.86 10.47 29.25
C GLN A 170 44.47 10.01 30.66
N ILE A 171 44.00 8.77 30.82
CA ILE A 171 43.67 8.24 32.17
C ILE A 171 44.91 8.22 33.06
N ARG A 172 46.07 7.84 32.51
CA ARG A 172 47.35 7.86 33.24
C ARG A 172 47.75 9.28 33.62
N SER A 173 47.69 10.25 32.69
CA SER A 173 48.05 11.64 32.99
C SER A 173 47.10 12.30 34.00
N PHE A 174 45.81 11.99 33.96
CA PHE A 174 44.85 12.42 34.98
C PHE A 174 45.17 11.82 36.36
N ARG A 175 45.53 10.53 36.41
CA ARG A 175 45.98 9.88 37.66
C ARG A 175 47.23 10.56 38.20
N ASP A 176 48.21 10.81 37.36
CA ASP A 176 49.48 11.42 37.76
C ASP A 176 49.27 12.87 38.25
N GLN A 177 48.38 13.63 37.61
CA GLN A 177 47.98 14.97 38.10
C GLN A 177 47.27 14.91 39.46
N LEU A 178 46.40 13.93 39.69
CA LEU A 178 45.74 13.76 40.99
C LEU A 178 46.72 13.35 42.09
N ILE A 179 47.71 12.53 41.78
CA ILE A 179 48.78 12.14 42.72
C ILE A 179 49.63 13.36 43.08
N CYS A 180 50.07 14.16 42.09
CA CYS A 180 50.85 15.38 42.34
C CYS A 180 50.05 16.43 43.13
N THR A 181 48.79 16.67 42.78
CA THR A 181 47.93 17.65 43.47
C THR A 181 47.63 17.25 44.92
N SER A 182 47.61 15.94 45.23
CA SER A 182 47.43 15.45 46.60
C SER A 182 48.70 15.55 47.47
N SER A 183 49.87 15.67 46.85
CA SER A 183 51.16 15.78 47.56
C SER A 183 51.53 17.22 47.92
N ASP A 184 50.92 18.24 47.30
CA ASP A 184 51.14 19.66 47.62
C ASP A 184 50.20 20.19 48.73
N LEU A 185 49.37 19.30 49.31
CA LEU A 185 48.38 19.60 50.36
C LEU A 185 48.72 18.95 51.72
N ILE A 186 49.92 18.39 51.89
CA ILE A 186 50.49 17.90 53.16
C ILE A 186 51.79 18.65 53.45
#